data_AF-A0A2D7XLU5-F1
#
_entry.id   AF-A0A2D7XLU5-F1
#
_cell.length_a   1.000
_cell.length_b   1.000
_cell.length_c   1.000
_cell.angle_alpha   90.00
_cell.angle_beta   90.00
_cell.angle_gamma   90.00
#
_symmetry.space_group_name_H-M   'P 1'
#
loop_
_entity.id
_entity.type
_entity.pdbx_description
1 polymer ?
#
loop_
_entity_poly.entity_id
_entity_poly.type
_entity_poly.pdbx_seq_one_letter_code
_entity_poly.pdbx_strand_id
1 'polypeptide(L)'
;MAEDQAESDDSTDAPEGFQPKSPAMKRWKKRYLDHEDVDSSTIEEDDDSNSNEVVQPLVSDANLQFRGFCQLLIAMAVIGAIFSFIGYVSGPQTCDDDNLFEILGQFMFWMGMLGIPINLFILLISFANSEFDSKDVFVWTLIHFVVTIVFLFLFVEYLLQDMFCDVCMGYPGEDCSD
;
A
#
# COMPACT_ATOMS: atom_id res chain seq x y z
N MET A 1 -56.31 15.77 58.43
CA MET A 1 -54.98 15.96 57.83
C MET A 1 -54.44 14.55 57.59
N ALA A 2 -54.11 14.24 56.35
CA ALA A 2 -53.83 12.88 55.88
C ALA A 2 -52.46 12.37 56.37
N GLU A 3 -52.38 11.04 56.53
CA GLU A 3 -51.19 10.20 56.77
C GLU A 3 -50.36 10.00 55.48
N ASP A 4 -49.24 9.26 55.64
CA ASP A 4 -48.32 8.67 54.65
C ASP A 4 -47.25 9.59 54.03
N GLN A 5 -45.99 9.18 53.75
CA GLN A 5 -45.20 7.98 54.00
C GLN A 5 -43.71 8.34 53.77
N ALA A 6 -42.82 7.44 54.17
CA ALA A 6 -41.38 7.51 54.02
C ALA A 6 -40.90 7.54 52.56
N GLU A 7 -39.76 8.17 52.31
CA GLU A 7 -38.86 7.77 51.23
C GLU A 7 -37.41 8.05 51.62
N SER A 8 -36.69 6.95 51.84
CA SER A 8 -35.23 6.86 51.84
C SER A 8 -34.77 6.83 50.39
N ASP A 9 -33.82 7.68 50.00
CA ASP A 9 -33.04 7.44 48.78
C ASP A 9 -31.56 7.66 49.09
N ASP A 10 -30.94 6.54 49.46
CA ASP A 10 -29.51 6.27 49.33
C ASP A 10 -29.22 6.10 47.83
N SER A 11 -29.02 7.21 47.12
CA SER A 11 -28.56 7.14 45.74
C SER A 11 -27.07 6.83 45.75
N THR A 12 -26.76 5.54 45.67
CA THR A 12 -25.44 5.02 45.33
C THR A 12 -25.03 5.62 43.98
N ASP A 13 -24.12 6.60 43.99
CA ASP A 13 -23.50 7.14 42.78
C ASP A 13 -22.73 6.02 42.09
N ALA A 14 -23.37 5.36 41.12
CA ALA A 14 -22.66 4.54 40.15
C ALA A 14 -21.71 5.46 39.38
N PRO A 15 -20.41 5.15 39.24
CA PRO A 15 -19.50 5.99 38.49
C PRO A 15 -19.95 5.99 37.03
N GLU A 16 -20.51 7.11 36.55
CA GLU A 16 -20.84 7.28 35.13
C GLU A 16 -19.53 7.14 34.33
N GLY A 17 -19.32 5.94 33.78
CA GLY A 17 -18.12 5.60 33.04
C GLY A 17 -17.90 6.59 31.89
N PHE A 18 -16.67 7.09 31.78
CA PHE A 18 -16.28 8.09 30.79
C PHE A 18 -16.74 7.71 29.38
N GLN A 19 -17.58 8.55 28.75
CA GLN A 19 -18.09 8.35 27.39
C GLN A 19 -17.38 9.29 26.38
N PRO A 20 -16.39 8.79 25.63
CA PRO A 20 -15.65 9.62 24.70
C PRO A 20 -16.47 10.04 23.48
N LYS A 21 -16.51 11.34 23.20
CA LYS A 21 -17.23 11.93 22.05
C LYS A 21 -16.45 11.87 20.74
N SER A 22 -15.12 11.80 20.78
CA SER A 22 -14.28 11.80 19.57
C SER A 22 -13.86 10.38 19.12
N PRO A 23 -13.68 10.14 17.82
CA PRO A 23 -13.28 8.82 17.30
C PRO A 23 -11.94 8.33 17.84
N ALA A 24 -10.97 9.23 18.05
CA ALA A 24 -9.66 8.90 18.62
C ALA A 24 -9.77 8.41 20.07
N MET A 25 -10.64 9.03 20.86
CA MET A 25 -10.78 8.74 22.29
C MET A 25 -11.64 7.50 22.55
N LYS A 26 -12.57 7.17 21.63
CA LYS A 26 -13.23 5.85 21.58
C LYS A 26 -12.23 4.71 21.35
N ARG A 27 -11.29 4.90 20.42
CA ARG A 27 -10.22 3.90 20.14
C ARG A 27 -9.22 3.74 21.28
N TRP A 28 -8.95 4.79 22.03
CA TRP A 28 -8.12 4.71 23.22
C TRP A 28 -8.84 3.98 24.36
N LYS A 29 -10.11 4.31 24.63
CA LYS A 29 -10.92 3.63 25.66
C LYS A 29 -10.98 2.11 25.44
N LYS A 30 -11.27 1.68 24.21
CA LYS A 30 -11.31 0.25 23.86
C LYS A 30 -9.98 -0.49 24.12
N ARG A 31 -8.85 0.19 24.04
CA ARG A 31 -7.51 -0.43 24.21
C ARG A 31 -7.05 -0.55 25.65
N TYR A 32 -7.60 0.26 26.56
CA TYR A 32 -7.03 0.39 27.91
C TYR A 32 -8.08 0.26 29.02
N LEU A 33 -9.31 0.75 28.82
CA LEU A 33 -10.36 0.64 29.85
C LEU A 33 -11.10 -0.70 29.80
N ASP A 34 -11.49 -1.18 28.61
CA ASP A 34 -12.23 -2.45 28.49
C ASP A 34 -11.37 -3.69 28.86
N HIS A 35 -10.05 -3.51 29.04
CA HIS A 35 -9.13 -4.57 29.48
C HIS A 35 -8.89 -4.58 31.01
N GLU A 36 -9.23 -3.52 31.75
CA GLU A 36 -9.06 -3.49 33.21
C GLU A 36 -10.20 -4.21 33.95
N ASP A 37 -11.37 -4.36 33.33
CA ASP A 37 -12.56 -4.95 33.95
C ASP A 37 -12.58 -6.50 33.97
N VAL A 38 -11.58 -7.16 33.38
CA VAL A 38 -11.53 -8.65 33.27
C VAL A 38 -10.64 -9.29 34.34
N ASP A 39 -9.80 -8.52 35.05
CA ASP A 39 -8.72 -9.08 35.89
C ASP A 39 -9.03 -9.15 37.40
N SER A 40 -10.32 -9.18 37.76
CA SER A 40 -10.75 -9.30 39.16
C SER A 40 -11.85 -10.36 39.37
N SER A 41 -11.58 -11.62 39.00
CA SER A 41 -12.20 -12.77 39.67
C SER A 41 -11.41 -14.08 39.45
N THR A 42 -10.59 -14.41 40.44
CA THR A 42 -10.18 -15.73 40.99
C THR A 42 -10.45 -17.04 40.20
N ILE A 43 -9.41 -17.86 39.93
CA ILE A 43 -9.14 -19.24 40.45
C ILE A 43 -8.07 -20.00 39.61
N GLU A 44 -6.98 -20.39 40.31
CA GLU A 44 -6.11 -21.60 40.30
C GLU A 44 -5.61 -22.34 39.02
N GLU A 45 -4.27 -22.44 38.96
CA GLU A 45 -3.30 -23.49 38.56
C GLU A 45 -3.55 -24.53 37.44
N ASP A 46 -2.44 -24.72 36.69
CA ASP A 46 -2.01 -25.84 35.84
C ASP A 46 -2.76 -26.18 34.53
N ASP A 47 -2.12 -25.91 33.38
CA ASP A 47 -1.35 -26.95 32.66
C ASP A 47 -0.49 -26.35 31.53
N ASP A 48 0.68 -26.93 31.37
CA ASP A 48 1.77 -26.53 30.49
C ASP A 48 1.43 -26.95 29.04
N SER A 49 1.18 -25.99 28.15
CA SER A 49 1.18 -26.26 26.70
C SER A 49 1.55 -25.01 25.89
N ASN A 50 2.86 -24.77 25.84
CA ASN A 50 3.61 -24.32 24.67
C ASN A 50 2.80 -23.68 23.54
N SER A 51 2.31 -22.46 23.75
CA SER A 51 1.96 -21.57 22.66
C SER A 51 3.23 -20.83 22.24
N ASN A 52 3.96 -21.42 21.30
CA ASN A 52 4.64 -20.61 20.28
C ASN A 52 3.55 -19.89 19.46
N GLU A 53 2.86 -18.94 20.09
CA GLU A 53 2.06 -17.96 19.39
C GLU A 53 3.05 -17.05 18.70
N VAL A 54 3.42 -17.45 17.49
CA VAL A 54 3.95 -16.54 16.50
C VAL A 54 2.92 -15.43 16.43
N VAL A 55 3.19 -14.33 17.13
CA VAL A 55 2.45 -13.08 17.04
C VAL A 55 2.60 -12.65 15.59
N GLN A 56 1.71 -13.16 14.74
CA GLN A 56 1.62 -12.69 13.37
C GLN A 56 1.23 -11.22 13.50
N PRO A 57 2.03 -10.29 12.96
CA PRO A 57 1.61 -8.90 12.95
C PRO A 57 0.26 -8.88 12.26
N LEU A 58 -0.75 -8.33 12.95
CA LEU A 58 -2.11 -8.18 12.44
C LEU A 58 -2.07 -7.15 11.30
N VAL A 59 -1.55 -7.55 10.14
CA VAL A 59 -1.53 -6.74 8.93
C VAL A 59 -2.98 -6.68 8.45
N SER A 60 -3.52 -5.47 8.36
CA SER A 60 -4.86 -5.22 7.84
C SER A 60 -5.00 -5.82 6.43
N ASP A 61 -6.16 -6.43 6.11
CA ASP A 61 -6.43 -7.00 4.78
C ASP A 61 -6.20 -5.98 3.66
N ALA A 62 -6.47 -4.70 3.92
CA ALA A 62 -6.23 -3.59 2.99
C ALA A 62 -4.73 -3.39 2.68
N ASN A 63 -3.86 -3.57 3.68
CA ASN A 63 -2.41 -3.53 3.49
C ASN A 63 -1.91 -4.71 2.67
N LEU A 64 -2.46 -5.90 2.90
CA LEU A 64 -2.11 -7.09 2.14
C LEU A 64 -2.45 -6.92 0.65
N GLN A 65 -3.64 -6.39 0.35
CA GLN A 65 -4.06 -6.07 -1.01
C GLN A 65 -3.17 -5.00 -1.65
N PHE A 66 -2.87 -3.91 -0.93
CA PHE A 66 -1.98 -2.86 -1.40
C PHE A 66 -0.57 -3.37 -1.71
N ARG A 67 -0.03 -4.23 -0.84
CA ARG A 67 1.25 -4.89 -1.04
C ARG A 67 1.25 -5.77 -2.29
N GLY A 68 0.22 -6.59 -2.46
CA GLY A 68 0.06 -7.43 -3.66
C GLY A 68 -0.02 -6.58 -4.95
N PHE A 69 -0.77 -5.48 -4.90
CA PHE A 69 -0.84 -4.51 -6.00
C PHE A 69 0.52 -3.89 -6.32
N CYS A 70 1.26 -3.43 -5.30
CA CYS A 70 2.63 -2.90 -5.49
C CYS A 70 3.58 -3.93 -6.08
N GLN A 71 3.53 -5.18 -5.61
CA GLN A 71 4.34 -6.27 -6.13
C GLN A 71 4.04 -6.57 -7.60
N LEU A 72 2.76 -6.55 -7.98
CA LEU A 72 2.35 -6.71 -9.37
C LEU A 72 2.92 -5.59 -10.24
N LEU A 73 2.79 -4.33 -9.83
CA LEU A 73 3.32 -3.19 -10.57
C LEU A 73 4.84 -3.25 -10.73
N ILE A 74 5.56 -3.61 -9.66
CA ILE A 74 7.01 -3.83 -9.70
C ILE A 74 7.35 -4.95 -10.70
N ALA A 75 6.64 -6.07 -10.65
CA ALA A 75 6.88 -7.18 -11.58
C ALA A 75 6.63 -6.77 -13.03
N MET A 76 5.55 -6.02 -13.29
CA MET A 76 5.23 -5.48 -14.61
C MET A 76 6.34 -4.54 -15.11
N ALA A 77 6.85 -3.65 -14.27
CA ALA A 77 7.96 -2.76 -14.62
C ALA A 77 9.26 -3.54 -14.92
N VAL A 78 9.64 -4.48 -14.04
CA VAL A 78 10.88 -5.26 -14.22
C VAL A 78 10.81 -6.14 -15.46
N ILE A 79 9.73 -6.90 -15.62
CA ILE A 79 9.54 -7.79 -16.78
C ILE A 79 9.40 -6.97 -18.06
N GLY A 80 8.68 -5.84 -18.00
CA GLY A 80 8.51 -4.94 -19.13
C GLY A 80 9.83 -4.38 -19.65
N ALA A 81 10.70 -3.90 -18.75
CA ALA A 81 12.04 -3.41 -19.11
C ALA A 81 12.91 -4.52 -19.75
N ILE A 82 12.87 -5.73 -19.20
CA ILE A 82 13.61 -6.87 -19.77
C ILE A 82 13.05 -7.26 -21.15
N PHE A 83 11.73 -7.24 -21.33
CA PHE A 83 11.10 -7.57 -22.61
C PHE A 83 11.39 -6.51 -23.67
N SER A 84 11.37 -5.23 -23.30
CA SER A 84 11.79 -4.13 -24.19
C SER A 84 13.24 -4.32 -24.64
N PHE A 85 14.15 -4.65 -23.73
CA PHE A 85 15.53 -4.99 -24.08
C PHE A 85 15.62 -6.20 -25.03
N ILE A 86 14.88 -7.27 -24.75
CA ILE A 86 14.86 -8.47 -25.61
C ILE A 86 14.32 -8.11 -27.01
N GLY A 87 13.26 -7.31 -27.08
CA GLY A 87 12.69 -6.78 -28.32
C GLY A 87 13.75 -6.06 -29.13
N TYR A 88 14.42 -5.10 -28.51
CA TYR A 88 15.49 -4.31 -29.13
C TYR A 88 16.63 -5.16 -29.69
N VAL A 89 17.13 -6.15 -28.94
CA VAL A 89 18.27 -6.96 -29.40
C VAL A 89 17.90 -8.04 -30.42
N SER A 90 16.61 -8.36 -30.57
CA SER A 90 16.12 -9.43 -31.46
C SER A 90 15.44 -8.93 -32.72
N GLY A 91 14.92 -7.70 -32.71
CA GLY A 91 14.26 -7.06 -33.84
C GLY A 91 15.23 -6.33 -34.79
N PRO A 92 14.76 -5.99 -36.00
CA PRO A 92 15.45 -5.02 -36.85
C PRO A 92 15.47 -3.65 -36.14
N GLN A 93 16.61 -2.94 -36.20
CA GLN A 93 16.78 -1.62 -35.56
C GLN A 93 16.19 -0.49 -36.42
N THR A 94 14.94 -0.65 -36.85
CA THR A 94 14.22 0.32 -37.70
C THR A 94 12.98 0.81 -36.97
N CYS A 95 12.71 2.11 -37.05
CA CYS A 95 11.61 2.75 -36.31
C CYS A 95 10.19 2.30 -36.71
N ASP A 96 10.02 1.59 -37.84
CA ASP A 96 8.70 1.15 -38.32
C ASP A 96 8.35 -0.29 -37.98
N ASP A 97 9.33 -1.11 -37.55
CA ASP A 97 9.16 -2.56 -37.39
C ASP A 97 9.42 -3.01 -35.94
N ASP A 98 8.58 -2.53 -35.02
CA ASP A 98 8.63 -2.94 -33.62
C ASP A 98 8.27 -4.43 -33.47
N ASN A 99 9.13 -5.16 -32.76
CA ASN A 99 8.86 -6.55 -32.43
C ASN A 99 7.79 -6.64 -31.31
N LEU A 100 7.03 -7.74 -31.26
CA LEU A 100 6.03 -7.99 -30.22
C LEU A 100 6.58 -7.80 -28.79
N PHE A 101 7.83 -8.21 -28.54
CA PHE A 101 8.49 -8.08 -27.24
C PHE A 101 8.77 -6.62 -26.86
N GLU A 102 9.02 -5.76 -27.85
CA GLU A 102 9.27 -4.34 -27.65
C GLU A 102 7.98 -3.62 -27.23
N ILE A 103 6.93 -3.74 -28.04
CA ILE A 103 5.60 -3.16 -27.77
C ILE A 103 5.07 -3.66 -26.42
N LEU A 104 5.10 -4.98 -26.20
CA LEU A 104 4.60 -5.56 -24.96
C LEU A 104 5.43 -5.13 -23.75
N GLY A 105 6.76 -5.12 -23.91
CA GLY A 105 7.70 -4.72 -22.86
C GLY A 105 7.51 -3.27 -22.44
N GLN A 106 7.48 -2.35 -23.40
CA GLN A 106 7.22 -0.94 -23.15
C GLN A 106 5.84 -0.73 -22.53
N PHE A 107 4.79 -1.36 -23.06
CA PHE A 107 3.45 -1.25 -22.50
C PHE A 107 3.40 -1.69 -21.02
N MET A 108 3.99 -2.85 -20.70
CA MET A 108 4.07 -3.35 -19.32
C MET A 108 4.85 -2.38 -18.42
N PHE A 109 5.96 -1.83 -18.92
CA PHE A 109 6.78 -0.89 -18.18
C PHE A 109 6.03 0.40 -17.86
N TRP A 110 5.39 1.02 -18.87
CA TRP A 110 4.64 2.25 -18.70
C TRP A 110 3.41 2.07 -17.80
N MET A 111 2.72 0.93 -17.88
CA MET A 111 1.64 0.59 -16.95
C MET A 111 2.16 0.43 -15.51
N GLY A 112 3.32 -0.18 -15.32
CA GLY A 112 4.01 -0.22 -14.02
C GLY A 112 4.33 1.19 -13.50
N MET A 113 4.88 2.05 -14.36
CA MET A 113 5.22 3.43 -14.00
C MET A 113 4.00 4.28 -13.63
N LEU A 114 2.88 4.14 -14.34
CA LEU A 114 1.60 4.79 -13.99
C LEU A 114 1.08 4.34 -12.61
N GLY A 115 1.55 3.22 -12.09
CA GLY A 115 1.29 2.79 -10.72
C GLY A 115 1.91 3.70 -9.65
N ILE A 116 2.96 4.47 -9.97
CA ILE A 116 3.61 5.39 -9.02
C ILE A 116 2.66 6.49 -8.52
N PRO A 117 2.00 7.30 -9.38
CA PRO A 117 1.04 8.30 -8.91
C PRO A 117 -0.15 7.68 -8.18
N ILE A 118 -0.59 6.47 -8.58
CA ILE A 118 -1.67 5.75 -7.89
C ILE A 118 -1.24 5.36 -6.46
N ASN A 119 -0.05 4.77 -6.30
CA ASN A 119 0.48 4.40 -4.99
C ASN A 119 0.72 5.63 -4.11
N LEU A 120 1.16 6.75 -4.70
CA LEU A 120 1.30 8.01 -4.00
C LEU A 120 -0.06 8.52 -3.50
N PHE A 121 -1.11 8.44 -4.32
CA PHE A 121 -2.46 8.82 -3.92
C PHE A 121 -2.99 7.95 -2.77
N ILE A 122 -2.78 6.62 -2.83
CA ILE A 122 -3.17 5.70 -1.76
C ILE A 122 -2.39 6.00 -0.47
N LEU A 123 -1.10 6.32 -0.57
CA LEU A 123 -0.29 6.75 0.56
C LEU A 123 -0.87 8.01 1.23
N LEU A 124 -1.31 9.01 0.45
CA LEU A 124 -1.93 10.21 1.01
C LEU A 124 -3.24 9.89 1.75
N ILE A 125 -4.06 8.99 1.21
CA ILE A 125 -5.28 8.52 1.87
C ILE A 125 -4.97 7.74 3.15
N SER A 126 -3.89 6.95 3.16
CA SER A 126 -3.47 6.15 4.32
C SER A 126 -3.20 7.01 5.55
N PHE A 127 -2.74 8.26 5.40
CA PHE A 127 -2.54 9.15 6.55
C PHE A 127 -3.84 9.60 7.23
N ALA A 128 -4.96 9.62 6.51
CA ALA A 128 -6.26 10.01 7.03
C ALA A 128 -7.09 8.81 7.54
N ASN A 129 -6.77 7.58 7.11
CA ASN A 129 -7.54 6.38 7.40
C ASN A 129 -6.77 5.40 8.31
N SER A 130 -7.37 5.05 9.44
CA SER A 130 -6.82 4.08 10.39
C SER A 130 -6.86 2.62 9.92
N GLU A 131 -7.47 2.35 8.77
CA GLU A 131 -7.55 1.02 8.16
C GLU A 131 -6.21 0.56 7.58
N PHE A 132 -5.35 1.53 7.25
CA PHE A 132 -4.04 1.27 6.67
C PHE A 132 -2.93 1.48 7.71
N ASP A 133 -1.95 0.59 7.72
CA ASP A 133 -0.65 0.90 8.33
C ASP A 133 0.14 1.79 7.36
N SER A 134 0.18 3.10 7.64
CA SER A 134 0.84 4.09 6.79
C SER A 134 2.33 3.86 6.64
N LYS A 135 2.99 3.20 7.62
CA LYS A 135 4.41 2.89 7.52
C LYS A 135 4.65 1.83 6.45
N ASP A 136 3.84 0.78 6.45
CA ASP A 136 3.95 -0.31 5.47
C ASP A 136 3.58 0.19 4.06
N VAL A 137 2.49 0.97 3.91
CA VAL A 137 2.11 1.60 2.64
C VAL A 137 3.24 2.51 2.11
N PHE A 138 3.85 3.31 2.98
CA PHE A 138 4.98 4.17 2.60
C PHE A 138 6.18 3.37 2.09
N VAL A 139 6.57 2.29 2.79
CA VAL A 139 7.71 1.46 2.42
C VAL A 139 7.48 0.81 1.06
N TRP A 140 6.30 0.25 0.80
CA TRP A 140 5.98 -0.38 -0.48
C TRP A 140 5.91 0.63 -1.64
N THR A 141 5.34 1.83 -1.42
CA THR A 141 5.37 2.91 -2.41
C THR A 141 6.81 3.33 -2.73
N LEU A 142 7.66 3.46 -1.71
CA LEU A 142 9.07 3.82 -1.89
C LEU A 142 9.84 2.73 -2.66
N ILE A 143 9.65 1.46 -2.31
CA ILE A 143 10.27 0.33 -3.02
C ILE A 143 9.83 0.33 -4.48
N HIS A 144 8.53 0.48 -4.76
CA HIS A 144 8.04 0.55 -6.13
C HIS A 144 8.68 1.69 -6.91
N PHE A 145 8.71 2.90 -6.33
CA PHE A 145 9.35 4.06 -6.95
C PHE A 145 10.84 3.80 -7.24
N VAL A 146 11.62 3.36 -6.25
CA VAL A 146 13.06 3.16 -6.40
C VAL A 146 13.35 2.07 -7.44
N VAL A 147 12.67 0.93 -7.39
CA VAL A 147 12.89 -0.17 -8.34
C VAL A 147 12.54 0.29 -9.76
N THR A 148 11.37 0.90 -9.96
CA THR A 148 10.95 1.36 -11.29
C THR A 148 11.90 2.42 -11.85
N ILE A 149 12.38 3.36 -11.03
CA ILE A 149 13.37 4.36 -11.48
C ILE A 149 14.73 3.73 -11.80
N VAL A 150 15.20 2.77 -11.00
CA VAL A 150 16.45 2.05 -11.31
C VAL A 150 16.34 1.33 -12.66
N PHE A 151 15.23 0.64 -12.92
CA PHE A 151 15.02 -0.03 -14.21
C PHE A 151 14.82 0.97 -15.36
N LEU A 152 14.16 2.11 -15.12
CA LEU A 152 14.11 3.18 -16.11
C LEU A 152 15.52 3.62 -16.51
N PHE A 153 16.39 3.89 -15.53
CA PHE A 153 17.76 4.33 -15.80
C PHE A 153 18.61 3.27 -16.51
N LEU A 154 18.47 2.00 -16.13
CA LEU A 154 19.24 0.90 -16.73
C LEU A 154 18.83 0.62 -18.18
N PHE A 155 17.55 0.82 -18.52
CA PHE A 155 16.98 0.47 -19.81
C PHE A 155 16.44 1.68 -20.57
N VAL A 156 16.89 2.90 -20.23
CA VAL A 156 16.34 4.16 -20.75
C VAL A 156 16.39 4.24 -22.28
N GLU A 157 17.48 3.75 -22.87
CA GLU A 157 17.68 3.76 -24.32
C GLU A 157 16.64 2.90 -25.02
N TYR A 158 16.35 1.71 -24.49
CA TYR A 158 15.40 0.76 -25.08
C TYR A 158 13.93 1.11 -24.81
N LEU A 159 13.67 1.82 -23.71
CA LEU A 159 12.31 2.21 -23.31
C LEU A 159 11.84 3.50 -23.98
N LEU A 160 12.78 4.38 -24.38
CA LEU A 160 12.46 5.68 -24.97
C LEU A 160 12.74 5.74 -26.47
N GLN A 161 13.29 4.69 -27.08
CA GLN A 161 13.62 4.65 -28.50
C GLN A 161 12.44 5.07 -29.38
N ASP A 162 11.27 4.44 -29.21
CA ASP A 162 10.09 4.71 -30.03
C ASP A 162 9.53 6.11 -29.79
N MET A 163 9.67 6.64 -28.57
CA MET A 163 9.24 7.99 -28.23
C MET A 163 10.08 9.06 -28.95
N PHE A 164 11.30 8.72 -29.37
CA PHE A 164 12.19 9.61 -30.11
C PHE A 164 12.34 9.24 -31.59
N CYS A 165 11.82 8.10 -32.04
CA CYS A 165 11.79 7.71 -33.45
C CYS A 165 11.00 8.69 -34.33
N ASP A 166 9.84 9.16 -33.85
CA ASP A 166 9.03 10.19 -34.54
C ASP A 166 9.60 11.61 -34.38
N VAL A 167 10.51 11.80 -33.43
CA VAL A 167 11.15 13.09 -33.19
C VAL A 167 12.44 13.12 -34.00
N CYS A 168 12.34 13.26 -35.32
CA CYS A 168 13.45 13.77 -36.14
C CYS A 168 13.78 15.19 -35.65
N MET A 169 14.57 15.28 -34.56
CA MET A 169 15.27 16.48 -34.11
C MET A 169 16.31 16.79 -35.18
N GLY A 170 15.86 17.37 -36.30
CA GLY A 170 16.61 17.58 -37.53
C GLY A 170 18.03 18.05 -37.29
N TYR A 171 18.96 17.09 -37.16
CA TYR A 171 20.35 17.33 -37.43
C TYR A 171 20.44 17.46 -38.95
N PRO A 172 20.99 18.57 -39.48
CA PRO A 172 21.11 18.74 -40.92
C PRO A 172 22.03 17.65 -41.48
N GLY A 173 21.44 16.61 -42.08
CA GLY A 173 22.15 15.49 -42.69
C GLY A 173 21.51 14.11 -42.51
N GLU A 174 20.50 13.94 -41.65
CA GLU A 174 19.75 12.68 -41.53
C GLU A 174 18.45 12.79 -42.33
N ASP A 175 18.47 12.25 -43.54
CA ASP A 175 17.30 12.11 -44.39
C ASP A 175 16.35 11.09 -43.73
N CYS A 176 15.34 11.60 -43.04
CA CYS A 176 14.15 10.81 -42.68
C CYS A 176 13.32 10.62 -43.97
N SER A 177 13.71 9.64 -44.79
CA SER A 177 12.98 9.14 -45.98
C SER A 177 12.78 7.63 -45.77
N ASP A 178 11.59 7.04 -45.85
CA ASP A 178 10.30 7.42 -46.44
C ASP A 178 9.13 7.05 -45.52
#